data_AF-A0A821LBU9-F1
#
_entry.id   AF-A0A821LBU9-F1
#
_cell.length_a   1.000
_cell.length_b   1.000
_cell.length_c   1.000
_cell.angle_alpha   90.00
_cell.angle_beta   90.00
_cell.angle_gamma   90.00
#
_symmetry.space_group_name_H-M   'P 1'
#
loop_
_entity.id
_entity.type
_entity.pdbx_description
1 polymer ?
#
loop_
_entity_poly.entity_id
_entity_poly.type
_entity_poly.pdbx_seq_one_letter_code
_entity_poly.pdbx_strand_id
1 'polypeptide(L)'
;ESSDIDDENSHIPASNVQSISSFDDIQQSISSSNWIPLTIFLNFLLNDTNSDPCHLLFYIITEELRMKKSENRSELIRWIFEIHSTFTMNASPFYIGLPQSQTDAINRRLDAHQSETPEEIKNIFNDAKDHAKSMIIDRQIEDFNHKRTVNITNDLNLKPHHFIEETLRSIFEYHYKSSYVDDWNSIKNARSLALICALATYLKRCDIKKCGNILLEKIPKFLDKEQKRLLAKLQRTTPIKKIKDHQLNEHQFLSEILCQVCLKPLWGINCQGYLCGYCQQAFHRECAFSSEKCSKDRAKLRKFASNRNPS
;
A
#
# COMPACT_ATOMS: atom_id res chain seq x y z
N GLU A 1 -11.82 -46.15 18.37
CA GLU A 1 -10.55 -45.51 18.73
C GLU A 1 -10.52 -44.12 18.13
N SER A 2 -10.82 -43.15 18.98
CA SER A 2 -10.67 -41.72 18.77
C SER A 2 -9.18 -41.38 18.85
N SER A 3 -8.60 -40.89 17.76
CA SER A 3 -7.30 -40.24 17.79
C SER A 3 -7.52 -38.74 17.89
N ASP A 4 -7.47 -38.25 19.12
CA ASP A 4 -7.28 -36.85 19.47
C ASP A 4 -6.04 -36.31 18.74
N ILE A 5 -6.24 -35.28 17.93
CA ILE A 5 -5.15 -34.45 17.42
C ILE A 5 -5.05 -33.29 18.40
N ASP A 6 -3.97 -33.29 19.16
CA ASP A 6 -3.59 -32.26 20.12
C ASP A 6 -3.65 -30.86 19.49
N ASP A 7 -4.68 -30.09 19.85
CA ASP A 7 -4.71 -28.65 19.69
C ASP A 7 -3.76 -28.06 20.75
N GLU A 8 -2.48 -27.91 20.40
CA GLU A 8 -1.49 -27.23 21.24
C GLU A 8 -1.98 -25.82 21.62
N ASN A 9 -2.36 -25.67 22.89
CA ASN A 9 -2.72 -24.42 23.54
C ASN A 9 -1.57 -23.40 23.51
N SER A 10 -1.50 -22.58 22.46
CA SER A 10 -0.70 -21.35 22.46
C SER A 10 -1.49 -20.20 23.11
N HIS A 11 -1.72 -20.30 24.42
CA HIS A 11 -2.06 -19.13 25.24
C HIS A 11 -0.80 -18.30 25.45
N ILE A 12 -0.86 -17.00 25.17
CA ILE A 12 0.20 -16.06 25.55
C ILE A 12 -0.14 -15.55 26.93
N PRO A 13 0.68 -15.83 27.96
CA PRO A 13 0.49 -15.22 29.27
C PRO A 13 0.64 -13.70 29.16
N ALA A 14 -0.32 -12.95 29.71
CA ALA A 14 -0.32 -11.48 29.72
C ALA A 14 0.97 -10.85 30.30
N SER A 15 1.77 -11.63 31.05
CA SER A 15 3.04 -11.21 31.65
C SER A 15 4.23 -11.18 30.69
N ASN A 16 4.11 -11.69 29.44
CA ASN A 16 5.24 -11.85 28.50
C ASN A 16 5.07 -11.14 27.15
N VAL A 17 4.06 -10.28 26.98
CA VAL A 17 3.95 -9.50 25.73
C VAL A 17 4.96 -8.35 25.78
N GLN A 18 6.16 -8.60 25.23
CA GLN A 18 7.14 -7.56 24.96
C GLN A 18 6.48 -6.48 24.09
N SER A 19 6.22 -5.31 24.66
CA SER A 19 5.75 -4.14 23.91
C SER A 19 6.92 -3.49 23.18
N ILE A 20 6.65 -2.84 22.05
CA ILE A 20 7.63 -1.96 21.40
C ILE A 20 8.01 -0.83 22.38
N SER A 21 9.29 -0.73 22.68
CA SER A 21 9.88 0.33 23.51
C SER A 21 11.00 1.06 22.78
N SER A 22 11.62 0.39 21.81
CA SER A 22 12.70 0.89 20.96
C SER A 22 12.42 0.54 19.50
N PHE A 23 13.21 1.13 18.60
CA PHE A 23 13.14 0.78 17.18
C PHE A 23 13.65 -0.64 16.90
N ASP A 24 14.60 -1.13 17.71
CA ASP A 24 15.13 -2.49 17.58
C ASP A 24 14.04 -3.53 17.79
N ASP A 25 13.06 -3.25 18.68
CA ASP A 25 11.89 -4.10 18.89
C ASP A 25 11.02 -4.22 17.62
N ILE A 26 10.91 -3.13 16.85
CA ILE A 26 10.21 -3.13 15.55
C ILE A 26 10.97 -4.00 14.55
N GLN A 27 12.29 -3.79 14.42
CA GLN A 27 13.11 -4.57 13.49
C GLN A 27 13.07 -6.07 13.85
N GLN A 28 13.19 -6.40 15.13
CA GLN A 28 13.09 -7.76 15.62
C GLN A 28 11.70 -8.36 15.36
N SER A 29 10.61 -7.61 15.57
CA SER A 29 9.24 -8.07 15.28
C SER A 29 9.05 -8.36 13.78
N ILE A 30 9.65 -7.54 12.91
CA ILE A 30 9.66 -7.78 11.46
C ILE A 30 10.50 -9.02 11.12
N SER A 31 11.66 -9.25 11.73
CA SER A 31 12.50 -10.41 11.39
C SER A 31 12.01 -11.74 11.99
N SER A 32 11.49 -11.72 13.21
CA SER A 32 11.14 -12.93 13.99
C SER A 32 9.77 -13.52 13.66
N SER A 33 8.99 -12.88 12.80
CA SER A 33 7.57 -13.21 12.53
C SER A 33 6.65 -13.09 13.75
N ASN A 34 7.13 -12.60 14.91
CA ASN A 34 6.29 -12.21 16.02
C ASN A 34 5.74 -10.80 15.79
N TRP A 35 4.52 -10.74 15.27
CA TRP A 35 3.86 -9.49 14.90
C TRP A 35 3.07 -8.85 16.04
N ILE A 36 2.92 -9.50 17.20
CA ILE A 36 2.06 -8.99 18.29
C ILE A 36 2.52 -7.62 18.80
N PRO A 37 3.80 -7.39 19.12
CA PRO A 37 4.27 -6.08 19.58
C PRO A 37 3.96 -4.99 18.57
N LEU A 38 4.19 -5.32 17.28
CA LEU A 38 3.94 -4.45 16.15
C LEU A 38 2.45 -4.13 15.95
N THR A 39 1.55 -5.10 16.17
CA THR A 39 0.10 -4.87 16.13
C THR A 39 -0.34 -3.93 17.25
N ILE A 40 0.19 -4.08 18.45
CA ILE A 40 -0.14 -3.19 19.58
C ILE A 40 0.27 -1.75 19.25
N PHE A 41 1.49 -1.57 18.75
CA PHE A 41 1.98 -0.26 18.36
C PHE A 41 1.21 0.33 17.17
N LEU A 42 0.94 -0.46 16.13
CA LEU A 42 0.11 -0.05 15.00
C LEU A 42 -1.29 0.36 15.44
N ASN A 43 -1.91 -0.39 16.37
CA ASN A 43 -3.21 -0.06 16.92
C ASN A 43 -3.20 1.27 17.66
N PHE A 44 -2.15 1.53 18.46
CA PHE A 44 -1.97 2.83 19.08
C PHE A 44 -1.94 3.95 18.04
N LEU A 45 -1.13 3.81 16.98
CA LEU A 45 -1.02 4.82 15.91
C LEU A 45 -2.33 5.03 15.14
N LEU A 46 -3.19 4.01 15.05
CA LEU A 46 -4.47 4.10 14.36
C LEU A 46 -5.56 4.77 15.21
N ASN A 47 -5.49 4.67 16.53
CA ASN A 47 -6.49 5.23 17.44
C ASN A 47 -6.10 6.61 17.98
N ASP A 48 -4.82 6.94 18.01
CA ASP A 48 -4.35 8.25 18.47
C ASP A 48 -4.55 9.31 17.39
N THR A 49 -5.37 10.33 17.68
CA THR A 49 -5.71 11.38 16.71
C THR A 49 -4.54 12.24 16.25
N ASN A 50 -3.44 12.24 17.03
CA ASN A 50 -2.21 12.98 16.73
C ASN A 50 -1.15 12.11 16.04
N SER A 51 -1.43 10.83 15.83
CA SER A 51 -0.53 9.88 15.20
C SER A 51 -0.96 9.59 13.76
N ASP A 52 0.01 9.26 12.92
CA ASP A 52 -0.22 8.77 11.56
C ASP A 52 0.58 7.47 11.35
N PRO A 53 -0.05 6.34 11.01
CA PRO A 53 0.65 5.08 10.80
C PRO A 53 1.46 5.02 9.49
N CYS A 54 1.49 6.08 8.68
CA CYS A 54 2.14 6.09 7.36
C CYS A 54 3.62 5.67 7.40
N HIS A 55 4.42 6.20 8.34
CA HIS A 55 5.84 5.89 8.46
C HIS A 55 6.06 4.41 8.81
N LEU A 56 5.30 3.89 9.78
CA LEU A 56 5.39 2.49 10.20
C LEU A 56 4.98 1.54 9.08
N LEU A 57 3.85 1.80 8.43
CA LEU A 57 3.34 0.96 7.34
C LEU A 57 4.27 1.01 6.12
N PHE A 58 4.80 2.18 5.76
CA PHE A 58 5.83 2.31 4.74
C PHE A 58 7.08 1.49 5.07
N TYR A 59 7.57 1.60 6.31
CA TYR A 59 8.75 0.87 6.76
C TYR A 59 8.55 -0.65 6.69
N ILE A 60 7.41 -1.17 7.19
CA ILE A 60 7.07 -2.60 7.12
C ILE A 60 7.04 -3.07 5.66
N ILE A 61 6.30 -2.38 4.79
CA ILE A 61 6.12 -2.79 3.39
C ILE A 61 7.45 -2.76 2.63
N THR A 62 8.30 -1.76 2.88
CA THR A 62 9.60 -1.67 2.21
C THR A 62 10.63 -2.67 2.75
N GLU A 63 10.56 -3.07 4.02
CA GLU A 63 11.34 -4.23 4.51
C GLU A 63 10.86 -5.54 3.86
N GLU A 64 9.55 -5.72 3.70
CA GLU A 64 9.03 -6.88 2.98
C GLU A 64 9.48 -6.93 1.52
N LEU A 65 9.55 -5.79 0.83
CA LEU A 65 10.07 -5.69 -0.52
C LEU A 65 11.51 -6.21 -0.60
N ARG A 66 12.37 -5.81 0.35
CA ARG A 66 13.77 -6.27 0.41
C ARG A 66 13.87 -7.78 0.65
N MET A 67 12.96 -8.35 1.43
CA MET A 67 12.92 -9.79 1.70
C MET A 67 12.30 -10.62 0.56
N LYS A 68 11.68 -10.01 -0.45
CA LYS A 68 11.10 -10.75 -1.59
C LYS A 68 12.18 -11.42 -2.44
N LYS A 69 12.01 -12.73 -2.67
CA LYS A 69 12.81 -13.54 -3.60
C LYS A 69 12.48 -13.34 -5.09
N SER A 70 11.85 -12.22 -5.48
CA SER A 70 11.56 -11.97 -6.90
C SER A 70 12.80 -11.41 -7.60
N GLU A 71 13.13 -12.00 -8.75
CA GLU A 71 14.15 -11.52 -9.69
C GLU A 71 13.52 -10.86 -10.93
N ASN A 72 12.17 -10.84 -11.00
CA ASN A 72 11.46 -10.26 -12.13
C ASN A 72 11.43 -8.73 -12.01
N ARG A 73 12.29 -8.06 -12.81
CA ARG A 73 12.40 -6.60 -12.84
C ARG A 73 11.06 -5.89 -13.08
N SER A 74 10.25 -6.32 -14.04
CA SER A 74 8.96 -5.69 -14.32
C SER A 74 7.99 -5.78 -13.13
N GLU A 75 8.01 -6.90 -12.41
CA GLU A 75 7.23 -7.07 -11.18
C GLU A 75 7.74 -6.18 -10.05
N LEU A 76 9.06 -6.08 -9.87
CA LEU A 76 9.68 -5.20 -8.87
C LEU A 76 9.36 -3.73 -9.13
N ILE A 77 9.47 -3.26 -10.39
CA ILE A 77 9.16 -1.88 -10.76
C ILE A 77 7.70 -1.56 -10.52
N ARG A 78 6.80 -2.50 -10.82
CA ARG A 78 5.38 -2.35 -10.47
C ARG A 78 5.21 -2.16 -8.96
N TRP A 79 5.75 -3.06 -8.14
CA TRP A 79 5.63 -2.95 -6.68
C TRP A 79 6.24 -1.66 -6.14
N ILE A 80 7.39 -1.24 -6.66
CA ILE A 80 8.04 0.01 -6.28
C ILE A 80 7.16 1.18 -6.65
N PHE A 81 6.60 1.22 -7.85
CA PHE A 81 5.74 2.32 -8.26
C PHE A 81 4.44 2.38 -7.44
N GLU A 82 3.86 1.23 -7.09
CA GLU A 82 2.71 1.15 -6.19
C GLU A 82 3.03 1.76 -4.82
N ILE A 83 4.19 1.42 -4.24
CA ILE A 83 4.68 2.01 -2.97
C ILE A 83 4.98 3.51 -3.17
N HIS A 84 5.67 3.86 -4.25
CA HIS A 84 6.10 5.22 -4.52
C HIS A 84 4.92 6.18 -4.61
N SER A 85 3.94 5.82 -5.44
CA SER A 85 2.71 6.59 -5.64
C SER A 85 1.79 6.66 -4.43
N THR A 86 1.95 5.75 -3.46
CA THR A 86 1.14 5.74 -2.24
C THR A 86 1.79 6.53 -1.09
N PHE A 87 3.12 6.47 -0.96
CA PHE A 87 3.83 6.93 0.24
C PHE A 87 4.84 8.05 0.03
N THR A 88 5.47 8.16 -1.15
CA THR A 88 6.69 8.99 -1.30
C THR A 88 6.58 10.06 -2.40
N MET A 89 5.60 9.95 -3.29
CA MET A 89 5.24 11.03 -4.21
C MET A 89 4.58 12.19 -3.46
N ASN A 90 4.84 13.40 -3.93
CA ASN A 90 4.14 14.58 -3.45
C ASN A 90 2.63 14.44 -3.73
N ALA A 91 1.78 14.82 -2.77
CA ALA A 91 0.33 14.62 -2.80
C ALA A 91 -0.15 13.14 -2.86
N SER A 92 0.73 12.17 -2.57
CA SER A 92 0.30 10.79 -2.35
C SER A 92 -0.64 10.69 -1.14
N PRO A 93 -1.64 9.79 -1.16
CA PRO A 93 -2.67 9.72 -0.13
C PRO A 93 -2.14 9.40 1.27
N PHE A 94 -0.95 8.78 1.33
CA PHE A 94 -0.33 8.34 2.56
C PHE A 94 1.13 8.77 2.64
N TYR A 95 1.35 10.04 2.24
CA TYR A 95 2.66 10.66 2.14
C TYR A 95 3.42 10.69 3.47
N ILE A 96 4.69 10.28 3.45
CA ILE A 96 5.57 10.23 4.63
C ILE A 96 6.40 11.53 4.82
N GLY A 97 6.11 12.58 4.06
CA GLY A 97 6.78 13.88 4.26
C GLY A 97 8.24 13.93 3.81
N LEU A 98 8.62 13.20 2.74
CA LEU A 98 10.00 13.21 2.23
C LEU A 98 10.44 14.58 1.71
N PRO A 99 11.71 14.97 1.91
CA PRO A 99 12.30 16.08 1.15
C PRO A 99 12.20 15.86 -0.36
N GLN A 100 11.94 16.91 -1.13
CA GLN A 100 11.80 16.82 -2.59
C GLN A 100 13.03 16.18 -3.25
N SER A 101 14.23 16.43 -2.75
CA SER A 101 15.48 15.82 -3.24
C SER A 101 15.48 14.30 -3.15
N GLN A 102 14.85 13.71 -2.12
CA GLN A 102 14.71 12.27 -1.96
C GLN A 102 13.64 11.71 -2.90
N THR A 103 12.50 12.40 -3.04
CA THR A 103 11.48 12.04 -4.04
C THR A 103 12.06 12.05 -5.46
N ASP A 104 12.83 13.07 -5.82
CA ASP A 104 13.50 13.18 -7.11
C ASP A 104 14.55 12.07 -7.31
N ALA A 105 15.24 11.66 -6.25
CA ALA A 105 16.19 10.54 -6.31
C ALA A 105 15.48 9.22 -6.62
N ILE A 106 14.32 8.96 -6.01
CA ILE A 106 13.49 7.78 -6.31
C ILE A 106 13.03 7.83 -7.77
N ASN A 107 12.54 8.97 -8.24
CA ASN A 107 12.11 9.15 -9.64
C ASN A 107 13.25 8.89 -10.64
N ARG A 108 14.45 9.45 -10.40
CA ARG A 108 15.62 9.19 -11.26
C ARG A 108 15.98 7.71 -11.32
N ARG A 109 15.94 7.00 -10.20
CA ARG A 109 16.22 5.57 -10.14
C ARG A 109 15.13 4.74 -10.82
N LEU A 110 13.86 5.13 -10.70
CA LEU A 110 12.76 4.54 -11.45
C LEU A 110 12.93 4.70 -12.96
N ASP A 111 13.44 5.85 -13.44
CA ASP A 111 13.70 6.06 -14.86
C ASP A 111 14.93 5.27 -15.34
N ALA A 112 15.97 5.15 -14.52
CA ALA A 112 17.24 4.50 -14.85
C ALA A 112 17.34 3.00 -14.48
N HIS A 113 16.24 2.40 -14.00
CA HIS A 113 16.20 1.06 -13.40
C HIS A 113 16.70 -0.09 -14.29
N GLN A 114 16.79 0.12 -15.61
CA GLN A 114 17.30 -0.88 -16.56
C GLN A 114 18.78 -1.22 -16.29
N SER A 115 19.53 -0.26 -15.73
CA SER A 115 20.94 -0.42 -15.39
C SER A 115 21.17 -1.06 -14.01
N GLU A 116 20.15 -1.11 -13.15
CA GLU A 116 20.25 -1.63 -11.78
C GLU A 116 19.87 -3.12 -11.72
N THR A 117 20.58 -3.91 -10.94
CA THR A 117 20.23 -5.30 -10.59
C THR A 117 18.92 -5.38 -9.79
N PRO A 118 18.22 -6.54 -9.76
CA PRO A 118 17.02 -6.70 -8.95
C PRO A 118 17.22 -6.37 -7.45
N GLU A 119 18.40 -6.66 -6.90
CA GLU A 119 18.77 -6.35 -5.52
C GLU A 119 18.98 -4.84 -5.30
N GLU A 120 19.61 -4.15 -6.24
CA GLU A 120 19.74 -2.69 -6.20
C GLU A 120 18.37 -2.02 -6.29
N ILE A 121 17.49 -2.49 -7.17
CA ILE A 121 16.12 -2.01 -7.34
C ILE A 121 15.33 -2.12 -6.02
N LYS A 122 15.48 -3.22 -5.26
CA LYS A 122 14.84 -3.38 -3.94
C LYS A 122 15.32 -2.37 -2.90
N ASN A 123 16.50 -1.78 -3.10
CA ASN A 123 17.09 -0.76 -2.23
C ASN A 123 16.73 0.68 -2.65
N ILE A 124 15.77 0.88 -3.56
CA ILE A 124 15.36 2.21 -4.03
C ILE A 124 14.87 3.14 -2.93
N PHE A 125 14.33 2.58 -1.84
CA PHE A 125 13.74 3.33 -0.74
C PHE A 125 14.66 3.51 0.48
N ASN A 126 15.96 3.20 0.41
CA ASN A 126 16.83 3.25 1.60
C ASN A 126 16.82 4.62 2.30
N ASP A 127 17.04 5.71 1.56
CA ASP A 127 17.04 7.07 2.16
C ASP A 127 15.65 7.44 2.71
N ALA A 128 14.58 7.06 2.00
CA ALA A 128 13.22 7.27 2.45
C ALA A 128 12.87 6.46 3.70
N LYS A 129 13.47 5.27 3.85
CA LYS A 129 13.33 4.44 5.05
C LYS A 129 14.07 5.03 6.23
N ASP A 130 15.24 5.63 6.01
CA ASP A 130 15.97 6.33 7.08
C ASP A 130 15.17 7.53 7.58
N HIS A 131 14.54 8.28 6.67
CA HIS A 131 13.59 9.35 7.05
C HIS A 131 12.39 8.80 7.84
N ALA A 132 11.76 7.72 7.36
CA ALA A 132 10.65 7.09 8.07
C ALA A 132 11.07 6.57 9.46
N LYS A 133 12.27 5.98 9.56
CA LYS A 133 12.86 5.52 10.82
C LYS A 133 13.04 6.67 11.82
N SER A 134 13.58 7.81 11.41
CA SER A 134 13.67 8.99 12.27
C SER A 134 12.29 9.43 12.77
N MET A 135 11.27 9.48 11.90
CA MET A 135 9.91 9.82 12.32
C MET A 135 9.27 8.79 13.25
N ILE A 136 9.60 7.50 13.09
CA ILE A 136 9.14 6.45 14.01
C ILE A 136 9.80 6.63 15.38
N ILE A 137 11.11 6.88 15.44
CA ILE A 137 11.87 7.02 16.68
C ILE A 137 11.46 8.30 17.41
N ASP A 138 11.60 9.45 16.74
CA ASP A 138 11.54 10.79 17.33
C ASP A 138 10.10 11.26 17.59
N ARG A 139 9.08 10.52 17.13
CA ARG A 139 7.67 10.89 17.34
C ARG A 139 6.85 9.70 17.78
N GLN A 140 6.74 8.68 16.95
CA GLN A 140 5.76 7.61 17.18
C GLN A 140 6.08 6.76 18.42
N ILE A 141 7.34 6.33 18.58
CA ILE A 141 7.81 5.55 19.74
C ILE A 141 7.82 6.43 20.98
N GLU A 142 8.30 7.67 20.88
CA GLU A 142 8.31 8.61 22.01
C GLU A 142 6.90 8.84 22.55
N ASP A 143 5.94 9.16 21.68
CA ASP A 143 4.52 9.34 22.05
C ASP A 143 3.89 8.06 22.62
N PHE A 144 4.20 6.90 22.03
CA PHE A 144 3.73 5.61 22.53
C PHE A 144 4.24 5.33 23.93
N ASN A 145 5.54 5.50 24.17
CA ASN A 145 6.15 5.29 25.46
C ASN A 145 5.59 6.27 26.51
N HIS A 146 5.37 7.53 26.14
CA HIS A 146 4.79 8.54 27.02
C HIS A 146 3.32 8.26 27.37
N LYS A 147 2.51 7.74 26.44
CA LYS A 147 1.10 7.43 26.69
C LYS A 147 0.90 6.05 27.33
N ARG A 148 1.84 5.12 27.13
CA ARG A 148 1.82 3.78 27.76
C ARG A 148 2.02 3.82 29.27
N THR A 149 2.79 4.78 29.78
CA THR A 149 2.90 5.01 31.24
C THR A 149 1.60 5.50 31.86
N VAL A 150 0.63 5.95 31.04
CA VAL A 150 -0.63 6.53 31.50
C VAL A 150 -1.82 5.56 31.44
N ASN A 151 -1.90 4.63 30.48
CA ASN A 151 -2.95 3.60 30.43
C ASN A 151 -2.67 2.53 29.37
N ILE A 152 -2.34 1.30 29.78
CA ILE A 152 -2.75 0.07 29.06
C ILE A 152 -3.11 -0.99 30.10
N THR A 153 -4.40 -1.24 30.29
CA THR A 153 -4.93 -2.35 31.10
C THR A 153 -5.77 -3.31 30.24
N ASN A 154 -5.45 -4.60 30.37
CA ASN A 154 -6.36 -5.76 30.48
C ASN A 154 -6.84 -6.61 29.29
N ASP A 155 -6.52 -6.34 28.02
CA ASP A 155 -7.05 -7.15 26.90
C ASP A 155 -6.09 -8.21 26.29
N LEU A 156 -5.22 -8.83 27.08
CA LEU A 156 -4.21 -9.79 26.57
C LEU A 156 -4.59 -11.28 26.72
N ASN A 157 -5.86 -11.62 26.92
CA ASN A 157 -6.30 -13.02 27.09
C ASN A 157 -6.71 -13.72 25.78
N LEU A 158 -6.53 -13.08 24.63
CA LEU A 158 -6.93 -13.63 23.33
C LEU A 158 -5.78 -14.38 22.66
N LYS A 159 -6.09 -15.43 21.89
CA LYS A 159 -5.14 -16.03 20.95
C LYS A 159 -4.57 -14.92 20.05
N PRO A 160 -3.27 -14.93 19.71
CA PRO A 160 -2.65 -13.90 18.88
C PRO A 160 -3.55 -13.48 17.70
N HIS A 161 -3.91 -14.43 16.82
CA HIS A 161 -4.58 -14.08 15.55
C HIS A 161 -5.92 -13.39 15.81
N HIS A 162 -6.63 -13.84 16.84
CA HIS A 162 -7.89 -13.23 17.26
C HIS A 162 -7.66 -11.83 17.84
N PHE A 163 -6.56 -11.61 18.56
CA PHE A 163 -6.17 -10.29 19.03
C PHE A 163 -5.98 -9.30 17.88
N ILE A 164 -5.23 -9.63 16.81
CA ILE A 164 -5.10 -8.69 15.67
C ILE A 164 -6.45 -8.47 15.00
N GLU A 165 -7.20 -9.55 14.75
CA GLU A 165 -8.48 -9.45 14.07
C GLU A 165 -9.38 -8.49 14.85
N GLU A 166 -9.55 -8.69 16.15
CA GLU A 166 -10.39 -7.84 17.00
C GLU A 166 -9.87 -6.41 17.05
N THR A 167 -8.57 -6.24 17.23
CA THR A 167 -7.91 -4.93 17.39
C THR A 167 -8.02 -4.07 16.13
N LEU A 168 -7.82 -4.67 14.95
CA LEU A 168 -7.82 -3.93 13.68
C LEU A 168 -9.18 -3.96 12.97
N ARG A 169 -10.14 -4.80 13.39
CA ARG A 169 -11.44 -4.96 12.70
C ARG A 169 -12.24 -3.67 12.63
N SER A 170 -12.41 -2.97 13.74
CA SER A 170 -13.22 -1.75 13.78
C SER A 170 -12.68 -0.68 12.82
N ILE A 171 -11.36 -0.46 12.84
CA ILE A 171 -10.65 0.46 11.97
C ILE A 171 -10.77 0.01 10.51
N PHE A 172 -10.53 -1.27 10.24
CA PHE A 172 -10.60 -1.84 8.90
C PHE A 172 -12.01 -1.69 8.31
N GLU A 173 -13.04 -2.06 9.07
CA GLU A 173 -14.45 -1.94 8.64
C GLU A 173 -14.86 -0.48 8.41
N TYR A 174 -14.45 0.44 9.31
CA TYR A 174 -14.74 1.86 9.16
C TYR A 174 -14.13 2.41 7.87
N HIS A 175 -12.84 2.19 7.66
CA HIS A 175 -12.17 2.68 6.46
C HIS A 175 -12.71 1.98 5.22
N TYR A 176 -12.99 0.67 5.27
CA TYR A 176 -13.55 -0.08 4.14
C TYR A 176 -14.90 0.49 3.71
N LYS A 177 -15.83 0.71 4.64
CA LYS A 177 -17.13 1.35 4.36
C LYS A 177 -16.95 2.79 3.86
N SER A 178 -15.97 3.53 4.37
CA SER A 178 -15.70 4.91 3.94
C SER A 178 -15.09 5.03 2.53
N SER A 179 -14.48 3.96 2.02
CA SER A 179 -13.67 4.01 0.79
C SER A 179 -14.48 3.81 -0.49
N TYR A 180 -15.58 3.05 -0.45
CA TYR A 180 -16.31 2.61 -1.65
C TYR A 180 -17.75 3.14 -1.73
N VAL A 181 -18.23 3.29 -2.96
CA VAL A 181 -19.66 3.35 -3.30
C VAL A 181 -19.95 2.15 -4.19
N ASP A 182 -20.33 1.01 -3.62
CA ASP A 182 -20.84 -0.20 -4.30
C ASP A 182 -19.99 -0.84 -5.44
N ASP A 183 -18.90 -0.20 -5.88
CA ASP A 183 -18.02 -0.60 -6.98
C ASP A 183 -16.61 0.02 -6.76
N TRP A 184 -15.55 -0.71 -7.14
CA TRP A 184 -14.14 -0.28 -7.08
C TRP A 184 -13.82 0.94 -7.96
N ASN A 185 -14.81 1.40 -8.73
CA ASN A 185 -14.69 2.49 -9.68
C ASN A 185 -14.86 3.90 -9.07
N SER A 186 -15.33 4.04 -7.82
CA SER A 186 -15.38 5.32 -7.10
C SER A 186 -14.66 5.21 -5.77
N ILE A 187 -13.59 6.00 -5.63
CA ILE A 187 -12.76 6.09 -4.42
C ILE A 187 -13.16 7.37 -3.71
N LYS A 188 -14.05 7.27 -2.73
CA LYS A 188 -14.46 8.42 -1.91
C LYS A 188 -13.31 9.03 -1.12
N ASN A 189 -12.45 8.16 -0.59
CA ASN A 189 -11.36 8.57 0.29
C ASN A 189 -10.09 7.79 -0.07
N ALA A 190 -9.20 8.49 -0.77
CA ALA A 190 -7.93 7.94 -1.23
C ALA A 190 -7.03 7.48 -0.07
N ARG A 191 -7.04 8.23 1.04
CA ARG A 191 -6.28 7.90 2.24
C ARG A 191 -6.82 6.65 2.94
N SER A 192 -8.14 6.53 3.10
CA SER A 192 -8.75 5.31 3.64
C SER A 192 -8.40 4.08 2.81
N LEU A 193 -8.44 4.19 1.47
CA LEU A 193 -8.09 3.09 0.59
C LEU A 193 -6.60 2.71 0.68
N ALA A 194 -5.70 3.69 0.71
CA ALA A 194 -4.28 3.45 0.91
C ALA A 194 -4.00 2.73 2.24
N LEU A 195 -4.67 3.17 3.33
CA LEU A 195 -4.59 2.53 4.63
C LEU A 195 -5.11 1.09 4.59
N ILE A 196 -6.27 0.83 3.98
CA ILE A 196 -6.81 -0.55 3.84
C ILE A 196 -5.84 -1.45 3.08
N CYS A 197 -5.27 -0.98 1.97
CA CYS A 197 -4.32 -1.75 1.18
C CYS A 197 -3.06 -2.09 2.01
N ALA A 198 -2.54 -1.12 2.77
CA ALA A 198 -1.40 -1.31 3.64
C ALA A 198 -1.70 -2.27 4.80
N LEU A 199 -2.86 -2.11 5.46
CA LEU A 199 -3.33 -3.02 6.52
C LEU A 199 -3.58 -4.43 5.98
N ALA A 200 -4.15 -4.58 4.79
CA ALA A 200 -4.36 -5.88 4.17
C ALA A 200 -3.03 -6.58 3.85
N THR A 201 -1.99 -5.82 3.45
CA THR A 201 -0.62 -6.34 3.31
C THR A 201 -0.09 -6.82 4.66
N TYR A 202 -0.23 -6.02 5.72
CA TYR A 202 0.17 -6.39 7.08
C TYR A 202 -0.58 -7.62 7.62
N LEU A 203 -1.89 -7.68 7.45
CA LEU A 203 -2.72 -8.80 7.91
C LEU A 203 -2.38 -10.10 7.19
N LYS A 204 -2.07 -10.02 5.88
CA LYS A 204 -1.59 -11.17 5.11
C LYS A 204 -0.28 -11.72 5.69
N ARG A 205 0.63 -10.85 6.11
CA ARG A 205 1.87 -11.24 6.80
C ARG A 205 1.57 -12.02 8.09
N CYS A 206 0.53 -11.61 8.81
CA CYS A 206 0.08 -12.25 10.04
C CYS A 206 -0.72 -13.54 9.81
N ASP A 207 -0.74 -14.07 8.57
CA ASP A 207 -1.57 -15.22 8.13
C ASP A 207 -3.08 -15.06 8.40
N ILE A 208 -3.57 -13.82 8.40
CA ILE A 208 -4.99 -13.52 8.55
C ILE A 208 -5.61 -13.44 7.16
N LYS A 209 -6.73 -14.16 6.97
CA LYS A 209 -7.45 -14.27 5.68
C LYS A 209 -8.73 -13.43 5.63
N LYS A 210 -9.31 -13.13 6.79
CA LYS A 210 -10.55 -12.36 6.92
C LYS A 210 -10.44 -11.40 8.11
N CYS A 211 -11.19 -10.32 8.04
CA CYS A 211 -11.33 -9.38 9.15
C CYS A 211 -12.83 -9.12 9.32
N GLY A 212 -13.43 -9.74 10.34
CA GLY A 212 -14.88 -9.81 10.44
C GLY A 212 -15.49 -10.52 9.23
N ASN A 213 -16.40 -9.84 8.53
CA ASN A 213 -17.03 -10.37 7.31
C ASN A 213 -16.28 -10.03 6.01
N ILE A 214 -15.16 -9.32 6.10
CA ILE A 214 -14.42 -8.86 4.92
C ILE A 214 -13.32 -9.87 4.58
N LEU A 215 -13.37 -10.41 3.35
CA LEU A 215 -12.36 -11.31 2.82
C LEU A 215 -11.15 -10.51 2.30
N LEU A 216 -9.98 -10.71 2.92
CA LEU A 216 -8.77 -9.95 2.57
C LEU A 216 -8.22 -10.32 1.19
N GLU A 217 -8.58 -11.48 0.65
CA GLU A 217 -8.20 -11.90 -0.71
C GLU A 217 -8.70 -10.93 -1.80
N LYS A 218 -9.85 -10.28 -1.56
CA LYS A 218 -10.50 -9.36 -2.51
C LYS A 218 -9.88 -7.96 -2.50
N ILE A 219 -9.01 -7.69 -1.54
CA ILE A 219 -8.42 -6.38 -1.32
C ILE A 219 -7.03 -6.35 -1.97
N PRO A 220 -6.72 -5.33 -2.80
CA PRO A 220 -5.38 -5.14 -3.32
C PRO A 220 -4.35 -5.04 -2.20
N LYS A 221 -3.24 -5.74 -2.35
CA LYS A 221 -2.14 -5.79 -1.37
C LYS A 221 -0.84 -5.48 -2.09
N PHE A 222 0.00 -4.68 -1.46
CA PHE A 222 1.36 -4.44 -1.93
C PHE A 222 2.12 -5.76 -2.00
N LEU A 223 3.06 -5.85 -2.94
CA LEU A 223 3.97 -6.99 -3.09
C LEU A 223 3.27 -8.32 -3.45
N ASP A 224 1.99 -8.28 -3.80
CA ASP A 224 1.28 -9.43 -4.33
C ASP A 224 1.65 -9.63 -5.79
N LYS A 225 1.84 -10.90 -6.16
CA LYS A 225 1.96 -11.27 -7.56
C LYS A 225 0.70 -10.81 -8.27
N GLU A 226 0.90 -10.33 -9.48
CA GLU A 226 -0.18 -9.91 -10.34
C GLU A 226 -1.17 -11.08 -10.45
N GLN A 227 -2.43 -10.88 -10.02
CA GLN A 227 -3.44 -11.92 -10.13
C GLN A 227 -3.89 -11.99 -11.60
N LYS A 228 -3.06 -12.62 -12.44
CA LYS A 228 -3.26 -12.75 -13.89
C LYS A 228 -4.65 -13.28 -14.26
N ARG A 229 -5.33 -14.05 -13.40
CA ARG A 229 -6.72 -14.49 -13.59
C ARG A 229 -7.77 -13.39 -13.39
N LEU A 230 -7.55 -12.45 -12.48
CA LEU A 230 -8.43 -11.28 -12.30
C LEU A 230 -8.18 -10.26 -13.41
N LEU A 231 -6.92 -10.01 -13.79
CA LEU A 231 -6.59 -9.10 -14.89
C LEU A 231 -6.92 -9.67 -16.26
N ALA A 232 -6.80 -10.98 -16.52
CA ALA A 232 -7.24 -11.55 -17.80
C ALA A 232 -8.77 -11.56 -17.96
N LYS A 233 -9.53 -11.54 -16.84
CA LYS A 233 -10.97 -11.28 -16.86
C LYS A 233 -11.24 -9.78 -17.03
N LEU A 234 -10.64 -8.92 -16.21
CA LEU A 234 -10.78 -7.44 -16.29
C LEU A 234 -10.32 -6.89 -17.66
N GLN A 235 -9.23 -7.32 -18.26
CA GLN A 235 -8.74 -6.83 -19.56
C GLN A 235 -9.58 -7.35 -20.75
N ARG A 236 -10.29 -8.48 -20.60
CA ARG A 236 -11.20 -9.00 -21.64
C ARG A 236 -12.64 -8.54 -21.44
N THR A 237 -13.01 -8.02 -20.27
CA THR A 237 -14.38 -7.60 -19.94
C THR A 237 -14.52 -6.18 -19.42
N THR A 238 -13.46 -5.39 -19.24
CA THR A 238 -13.60 -3.98 -18.85
C THR A 238 -14.15 -3.25 -20.08
N PRO A 239 -15.40 -2.78 -20.02
CA PRO A 239 -15.97 -2.05 -21.13
C PRO A 239 -15.15 -0.79 -21.31
N ILE A 240 -14.69 -0.55 -22.53
CA ILE A 240 -14.13 0.73 -22.94
C ILE A 240 -15.16 1.80 -22.55
N LYS A 241 -14.85 2.59 -21.53
CA LYS A 241 -15.75 3.65 -21.08
C LYS A 241 -15.62 4.81 -22.06
N LYS A 242 -16.71 5.08 -22.77
CA LYS A 242 -16.81 6.26 -23.63
C LYS A 242 -17.34 7.42 -22.80
N ILE A 243 -16.47 8.33 -22.40
CA ILE A 243 -16.83 9.52 -21.63
C ILE A 243 -16.35 10.75 -22.40
N LYS A 244 -17.27 11.66 -22.73
CA LYS A 244 -16.97 12.91 -23.45
C LYS A 244 -16.01 12.70 -24.63
N ASP A 245 -16.34 11.75 -25.50
CA ASP A 245 -15.56 11.35 -26.68
C ASP A 245 -14.21 10.66 -26.42
N HIS A 246 -13.78 10.49 -25.16
CA HIS A 246 -12.60 9.71 -24.83
C HIS A 246 -12.88 8.22 -24.91
N GLN A 247 -11.91 7.46 -25.43
CA GLN A 247 -11.90 6.00 -25.34
C GLN A 247 -11.05 5.61 -24.13
N LEU A 248 -11.66 5.51 -22.95
CA LEU A 248 -10.93 5.31 -21.70
C LEU A 248 -10.70 3.81 -21.42
N ASN A 249 -9.43 3.45 -21.28
CA ASN A 249 -8.99 2.11 -20.91
C ASN A 249 -8.38 2.16 -19.51
N GLU A 250 -8.64 1.17 -18.67
CA GLU A 250 -7.89 1.03 -17.42
C GLU A 250 -6.41 0.84 -17.72
N HIS A 251 -5.57 1.59 -17.01
CA HIS A 251 -4.14 1.56 -17.22
C HIS A 251 -3.40 1.41 -15.91
N GLN A 252 -2.39 0.55 -15.95
CA GLN A 252 -1.35 0.48 -14.95
C GLN A 252 -0.21 1.38 -15.38
N PHE A 253 0.03 2.41 -14.59
CA PHE A 253 1.15 3.32 -14.73
C PHE A 253 2.34 2.77 -13.94
N LEU A 254 3.54 2.97 -14.46
CA LEU A 254 4.82 2.58 -13.84
C LEU A 254 5.76 3.79 -13.67
N SER A 255 5.24 4.99 -13.92
CA SER A 255 5.93 6.27 -13.77
C SER A 255 4.91 7.35 -13.38
N GLU A 256 5.41 8.43 -12.81
CA GLU A 256 4.57 9.56 -12.39
C GLU A 256 3.82 10.15 -13.59
N ILE A 257 2.49 10.10 -13.51
CA ILE A 257 1.59 10.73 -14.47
C ILE A 257 0.56 11.54 -13.70
N LEU A 258 0.32 12.76 -14.16
CA LEU A 258 -0.68 13.65 -13.60
C LEU A 258 -2.03 13.45 -14.28
N CYS A 259 -3.10 13.52 -13.50
CA CYS A 259 -4.44 13.58 -14.06
C CYS A 259 -4.65 14.91 -14.79
N GLN A 260 -5.17 14.85 -16.02
CA GLN A 260 -5.42 16.04 -16.84
C GLN A 260 -6.42 17.04 -16.23
N VAL A 261 -7.26 16.60 -15.29
CA VAL A 261 -8.32 17.43 -14.70
C VAL A 261 -7.86 18.09 -13.42
N CYS A 262 -7.37 17.31 -12.45
CA CYS A 262 -7.00 17.84 -11.14
C CYS A 262 -5.49 18.12 -11.00
N LEU A 263 -4.68 17.73 -11.99
CA LEU A 263 -3.21 17.88 -12.02
C LEU A 263 -2.48 17.19 -10.86
N LYS A 264 -3.15 16.27 -10.15
CA LYS A 264 -2.55 15.43 -9.10
C LYS A 264 -2.08 14.09 -9.67
N PRO A 265 -1.05 13.48 -9.08
CA PRO A 265 -0.55 12.19 -9.53
C PRO A 265 -1.60 11.08 -9.41
N LEU A 266 -1.58 10.15 -10.36
CA LEU A 266 -2.29 8.89 -10.27
C LEU A 266 -1.57 7.98 -9.28
N TRP A 267 -2.34 7.35 -8.39
CA TRP A 267 -1.81 6.48 -7.34
C TRP A 267 -2.61 5.19 -7.21
N GLY A 268 -2.00 4.19 -6.58
CA GLY A 268 -2.66 2.96 -6.16
C GLY A 268 -2.03 1.68 -6.68
N ILE A 269 -2.63 0.56 -6.28
CA ILE A 269 -2.19 -0.80 -6.61
C ILE A 269 -2.85 -1.25 -7.92
N ASN A 270 -2.11 -1.95 -8.79
CA ASN A 270 -2.55 -2.38 -10.12
C ASN A 270 -2.89 -1.22 -11.08
N CYS A 271 -4.17 -1.00 -11.40
CA CYS A 271 -4.61 0.06 -12.30
C CYS A 271 -4.96 1.31 -11.49
N GLN A 272 -4.24 2.41 -11.71
CA GLN A 272 -4.43 3.66 -10.95
C GLN A 272 -5.51 4.57 -11.56
N GLY A 273 -5.81 4.41 -12.85
CA GLY A 273 -6.82 5.22 -13.51
C GLY A 273 -7.05 4.85 -14.96
N TYR A 274 -7.54 5.81 -15.73
CA TYR A 274 -7.83 5.65 -17.15
C TYR A 274 -6.78 6.33 -18.02
N LEU A 275 -6.44 5.69 -19.14
CA LEU A 275 -5.67 6.29 -20.23
C LEU A 275 -6.55 6.34 -21.49
N CYS A 276 -6.66 7.52 -22.10
CA CYS A 276 -7.42 7.67 -23.33
C CYS A 276 -6.65 7.09 -24.52
N GLY A 277 -7.26 6.14 -25.23
CA GLY A 277 -6.69 5.53 -26.44
C GLY A 277 -6.46 6.49 -27.59
N TYR A 278 -7.10 7.67 -27.61
CA TYR A 278 -6.90 8.68 -28.66
C TYR A 278 -5.89 9.75 -28.26
N CYS A 279 -6.23 10.59 -27.28
CA CYS A 279 -5.41 11.75 -26.93
C CYS A 279 -4.26 11.44 -25.95
N GLN A 280 -4.19 10.21 -25.43
CA GLN A 280 -3.19 9.76 -24.46
C GLN A 280 -3.20 10.53 -23.12
N GLN A 281 -4.25 11.29 -22.82
CA GLN A 281 -4.44 11.90 -21.51
C GLN A 281 -4.83 10.85 -20.47
N ALA A 282 -4.31 11.02 -19.26
CA ALA A 282 -4.60 10.17 -18.12
C ALA A 282 -5.55 10.85 -17.14
N PHE A 283 -6.41 10.05 -16.52
CA PHE A 283 -7.47 10.54 -15.64
C PHE A 283 -7.60 9.65 -14.41
N HIS A 284 -7.76 10.24 -13.22
CA HIS A 284 -8.37 9.50 -12.13
C HIS A 284 -9.77 9.02 -12.56
N ARG A 285 -10.21 7.89 -12.00
CA ARG A 285 -11.51 7.29 -12.35
C ARG A 285 -12.66 8.28 -12.22
N GLU A 286 -12.65 9.08 -11.17
CA GLU A 286 -13.69 10.08 -10.88
C GLU A 286 -13.51 11.35 -11.72
N CYS A 287 -12.26 11.78 -11.94
CA CYS A 287 -11.94 12.94 -12.75
C CYS A 287 -12.35 12.78 -14.22
N ALA A 288 -12.38 11.54 -14.73
CA ALA A 288 -12.75 11.27 -16.12
C ALA A 288 -14.12 11.85 -16.49
N PHE A 289 -15.09 11.86 -15.59
CA PHE A 289 -16.43 12.43 -15.82
C PHE A 289 -16.42 13.96 -15.95
N SER A 290 -15.45 14.62 -15.32
CA SER A 290 -15.26 16.08 -15.36
C SER A 290 -14.34 16.55 -16.48
N SER A 291 -13.76 15.63 -17.26
CA SER A 291 -12.84 15.96 -18.36
C SER A 291 -13.47 16.87 -19.43
N GLU A 292 -12.65 17.58 -20.19
CA GLU A 292 -13.11 18.22 -21.43
C GLU A 292 -13.31 17.17 -22.54
N LYS A 293 -14.04 17.56 -23.60
CA LYS A 293 -14.25 16.67 -24.76
C LYS A 293 -12.91 16.26 -25.38
N CYS A 294 -12.80 14.99 -25.75
CA CYS A 294 -11.60 14.47 -26.39
C CYS A 294 -11.32 15.17 -27.71
N SER A 295 -10.10 15.65 -27.90
CA SER A 295 -9.65 16.22 -29.18
C SER A 295 -9.52 15.18 -30.29
N LYS A 296 -9.59 13.88 -29.97
CA LYS A 296 -9.36 12.73 -30.88
C LYS A 296 -8.07 12.83 -31.69
N ASP A 297 -7.08 13.57 -31.19
CA ASP A 297 -5.82 13.80 -31.89
C ASP A 297 -4.97 12.52 -31.93
N ARG A 298 -5.05 11.81 -33.06
CA ARG A 298 -4.29 10.57 -33.30
C ARG A 298 -2.80 10.80 -33.55
N ALA A 299 -2.32 12.04 -33.70
CA ALA A 299 -0.90 12.29 -33.94
C ALA A 299 -0.03 11.97 -32.70
N LYS A 300 -0.59 12.08 -31.49
CA LYS A 300 0.12 11.75 -30.23
C LYS A 300 0.34 10.25 -30.01
N LEU A 301 -0.47 9.39 -30.63
CA LEU A 301 -0.33 7.92 -30.56
C LEU A 301 1.02 7.42 -31.12
N ARG A 302 1.56 8.07 -32.17
CA ARG A 302 2.84 7.65 -32.79
C ARG A 302 4.08 7.99 -31.95
N LYS A 303 4.04 9.06 -31.15
CA LYS A 303 5.14 9.46 -30.26
C LYS A 303 5.18 8.66 -28.95
N PHE A 304 4.01 8.26 -28.43
CA PHE A 304 3.95 7.44 -27.21
C PHE A 304 4.38 5.97 -27.43
N ALA A 305 4.10 5.41 -28.60
CA ALA A 305 4.52 4.04 -28.95
C ALA A 305 6.04 3.91 -29.19
N SER A 306 6.71 4.98 -29.63
CA SER A 306 8.17 5.00 -29.83
C SER A 306 8.95 5.13 -28.52
N ASN A 307 8.41 5.79 -27.50
CA ASN A 307 9.06 5.93 -26.19
C ASN A 307 8.93 4.71 -25.25
N ARG A 308 8.19 3.64 -25.64
CA ARG A 308 8.04 2.41 -24.84
C ARG A 308 8.90 1.23 -25.28
N ASN A 309 9.60 1.35 -26.40
CA ASN A 309 10.60 0.36 -26.82
C ASN A 309 12.00 0.99 -26.80
N PRO A 310 12.67 1.07 -25.64
CA PRO A 310 14.11 0.90 -25.66
C PRO A 310 14.35 -0.59 -25.94
N SER A 311 14.95 -0.85 -27.09
CA SER A 311 15.68 -2.10 -27.40
C SER A 311 16.57 -2.54 -26.25
#